data_AF-A0AA42WC84-F1
#
_entry.id   AF-A0AA42WC84-F1
#
_cell.length_a   1.000
_cell.length_b   1.000
_cell.length_c   1.000
_cell.angle_alpha   90.00
_cell.angle_beta   90.00
_cell.angle_gamma   90.00
#
_symmetry.space_group_name_H-M   'P 1'
#
loop_
_entity.id
_entity.type
_entity.pdbx_description
1 polymer ?
#
loop_
_entity_poly.entity_id
_entity_poly.type
_entity_poly.pdbx_seq_one_letter_code
_entity_poly.pdbx_strand_id
1 'polypeptide(L)'
;MFETCLTILCTPSVEEGIQDLLLVMEPSPVFIRQTAAAHGVAFGALSQAEQVLGRAAAVEIRVLCDHQQADEIEERLSATFGKSGLLMWRTAVAQSGGQK
;
A
#
# COMPACT_ATOMS: atom_id res chain seq x y z
N MET A 1 1.65 -10.88 -16.55
CA MET A 1 3.08 -10.66 -16.21
C MET A 1 3.15 -9.34 -15.48
N PHE A 2 4.04 -9.16 -14.49
CA PHE A 2 4.04 -7.93 -13.70
C PHE A 2 4.64 -6.78 -14.50
N GLU A 3 3.84 -5.74 -14.74
CA GLU A 3 4.24 -4.55 -15.49
C GLU A 3 4.49 -3.36 -14.55
N THR A 4 3.86 -3.39 -13.37
CA THR A 4 3.95 -2.33 -12.38
C THR A 4 4.06 -2.90 -10.97
N CYS A 5 4.74 -2.13 -10.12
CA CYS A 5 4.72 -2.30 -8.68
C CYS A 5 3.93 -1.14 -8.08
N LEU A 6 2.69 -1.41 -7.65
CA LEU A 6 1.89 -0.46 -6.89
C LEU A 6 2.38 -0.47 -5.44
N THR A 7 2.82 0.67 -4.94
CA THR A 7 3.23 0.84 -3.55
C THR A 7 2.20 1.65 -2.81
N ILE A 8 1.80 1.16 -1.64
CA ILE A 8 0.81 1.75 -0.76
C ILE A 8 1.52 2.00 0.58
N LEU A 9 1.57 3.25 1.01
CA LEU A 9 2.01 3.62 2.35
C LEU A 9 0.79 3.99 3.17
N CYS A 10 0.61 3.32 4.30
CA CYS A 10 -0.57 3.46 5.15
C CYS A 10 -0.21 3.44 6.64
N THR A 11 -1.20 3.75 7.49
CA THR A 11 -1.08 3.57 8.93
C THR A 11 -1.20 2.08 9.31
N PRO A 12 -0.59 1.64 10.42
CA PRO A 12 -0.77 0.29 10.94
C PRO A 12 -2.24 -0.08 11.19
N SER A 13 -3.10 0.91 11.49
CA SER A 13 -4.52 0.68 11.76
C SER A 13 -5.35 0.21 10.56
N VAL A 14 -4.89 0.42 9.33
CA VAL A 14 -5.61 0.00 8.11
C VAL A 14 -4.89 -1.13 7.36
N GLU A 15 -3.68 -1.50 7.80
CA GLU A 15 -2.84 -2.53 7.17
C GLU A 15 -3.59 -3.86 6.98
N GLU A 16 -4.27 -4.35 8.02
CA GLU A 16 -4.98 -5.64 7.98
C GLU A 16 -6.12 -5.60 6.96
N GLY A 17 -6.94 -4.55 6.96
CA GLY A 17 -8.04 -4.41 6.01
C GLY A 17 -7.58 -4.31 4.56
N ILE A 18 -6.40 -3.71 4.30
CA ILE A 18 -5.82 -3.68 2.95
C ILE A 18 -5.38 -5.09 2.54
N GLN A 19 -4.74 -5.85 3.43
CA GLN A 19 -4.33 -7.23 3.13
C GLN A 19 -5.54 -8.13 2.84
N ASP A 20 -6.59 -8.03 3.65
CA ASP A 20 -7.83 -8.77 3.43
C ASP A 20 -8.44 -8.43 2.07
N LEU A 21 -8.50 -7.14 1.72
CA LEU A 21 -9.00 -6.68 0.43
C LEU A 21 -8.20 -7.28 -0.73
N LEU A 22 -6.87 -7.29 -0.65
CA LEU A 22 -6.01 -7.88 -1.69
C LEU A 22 -6.19 -9.39 -1.78
N LEU A 23 -6.30 -10.11 -0.65
CA LEU A 23 -6.43 -11.56 -0.60
C LEU A 23 -7.74 -12.09 -1.20
N VAL A 24 -8.82 -11.29 -1.17
CA VAL A 24 -10.13 -11.69 -1.72
C VAL A 24 -10.34 -11.27 -3.18
N MET A 25 -9.37 -10.58 -3.81
CA MET A 25 -9.43 -10.29 -5.25
C MET A 25 -9.24 -11.57 -6.07
N GLU A 26 -9.84 -11.61 -7.26
CA GLU A 26 -9.69 -12.73 -8.21
C GLU A 26 -9.16 -12.23 -9.57
N PRO A 27 -7.93 -12.62 -9.96
CA PRO A 27 -6.93 -13.33 -9.15
C PRO A 27 -6.37 -12.44 -8.03
N SER A 28 -6.02 -13.05 -6.89
CA SER A 28 -5.31 -12.34 -5.82
C SER A 28 -3.94 -11.89 -6.35
N PRO A 29 -3.57 -10.61 -6.20
CA PRO A 29 -2.26 -10.15 -6.62
C PRO A 29 -1.17 -10.70 -5.70
N VAL A 30 0.08 -10.63 -6.17
CA VAL A 30 1.25 -10.87 -5.33
C VAL A 30 1.59 -9.60 -4.59
N PHE A 31 1.65 -9.66 -3.26
CA PHE A 31 2.02 -8.51 -2.46
C PHE A 31 2.96 -8.90 -1.31
N ILE A 32 3.75 -7.92 -0.87
CA ILE A 32 4.61 -7.99 0.31
C ILE A 32 4.36 -6.77 1.18
N ARG A 33 4.67 -6.89 2.46
CA ARG A 33 4.57 -5.78 3.43
C ARG A 33 5.85 -5.61 4.23
N GLN A 34 6.11 -4.38 4.66
CA GLN A 34 7.19 -4.04 5.59
C GLN A 34 6.79 -2.86 6.48
N THR A 35 7.28 -2.86 7.72
CA THR A 35 7.13 -1.70 8.61
C THR A 35 8.04 -0.57 8.15
N ALA A 36 7.56 0.67 8.30
CA ALA A 36 8.28 1.87 7.90
C ALA A 36 8.13 2.97 8.96
N ALA A 37 9.10 3.88 8.98
CA ALA A 37 8.97 5.16 9.65
C ALA A 37 8.81 6.24 8.58
N ALA A 38 7.69 6.96 8.62
CA ALA A 38 7.35 7.94 7.61
C ALA A 38 7.43 9.37 8.15
N HIS A 39 7.94 10.28 7.34
CA HIS A 39 8.01 11.71 7.65
C HIS A 39 7.17 12.48 6.62
N GLY A 40 6.55 13.59 7.04
CA GLY A 40 5.79 14.47 6.14
C GLY A 40 4.50 13.85 5.58
N VAL A 41 4.02 12.74 6.15
CA VAL A 41 2.80 12.07 5.73
C VAL A 41 1.58 12.61 6.47
N ALA A 42 0.46 12.76 5.75
CA ALA A 42 -0.80 13.24 6.29
C ALA A 42 -1.70 12.08 6.77
N PHE A 43 -1.16 11.21 7.62
CA PHE A 43 -1.82 10.02 8.17
C PHE A 43 -2.84 10.32 9.29
N GLY A 44 -3.29 11.56 9.38
CA GLY A 44 -4.09 12.06 10.49
C GLY A 44 -3.24 12.55 11.67
N ALA A 45 -3.86 12.66 12.85
CA ALA A 45 -3.17 13.15 14.04
C ALA A 45 -2.14 12.13 14.53
N LEU A 46 -0.87 12.53 14.50
CA LEU A 46 0.22 11.77 15.10
C LEU A 46 -0.03 11.58 16.61
N SER A 47 0.35 10.42 17.16
CA SER A 47 0.43 10.24 18.61
C SER A 47 1.45 11.21 19.23
N GLN A 48 1.37 11.48 20.53
CA GLN A 48 2.32 12.38 21.20
C GLN A 48 3.79 11.95 20.99
N ALA A 49 4.08 10.64 21.03
CA ALA A 49 5.42 10.14 20.78
C ALA A 49 5.89 10.42 19.34
N GLU A 50 5.01 10.27 18.36
CA GLU A 50 5.29 10.53 16.94
C GLU A 50 5.45 12.03 16.66
N GLN A 51 4.67 12.88 17.34
CA GLN A 51 4.83 14.34 17.26
C GLN A 51 6.21 14.79 17.77
N VAL A 52 6.68 14.19 18.87
CA VAL A 52 8.01 14.47 19.43
C VAL A 52 9.12 13.97 18.51
N LEU A 53 8.96 12.80 17.90
CA LEU A 53 9.94 12.20 17.00
C LEU A 53 9.92 12.76 15.57
N GLY A 54 8.87 13.51 15.21
CA GLY A 54 8.66 14.05 13.86
C GLY A 54 8.43 12.97 12.79
N ARG A 55 8.01 11.76 13.19
CA ARG A 55 7.79 10.61 12.29
C ARG A 55 6.59 9.80 12.72
N ALA A 56 5.82 9.32 11.75
CA ALA A 56 4.72 8.38 11.94
C ALA A 56 5.21 6.93 11.80
N ALA A 57 4.64 6.02 12.58
CA ALA A 57 4.67 4.61 12.27
C ALA A 57 3.83 4.36 11.01
N ALA A 58 4.37 3.61 10.07
CA ALA A 58 3.77 3.34 8.78
C ALA A 58 3.99 1.89 8.36
N VAL A 59 3.20 1.47 7.38
CA VAL A 59 3.38 0.19 6.70
C VAL A 59 3.45 0.48 5.21
N GLU A 60 4.46 -0.10 4.56
CA GLU A 60 4.56 -0.09 3.10
C GLU A 60 4.13 -1.47 2.58
N ILE A 61 3.12 -1.47 1.72
CA ILE A 61 2.63 -2.65 1.00
C ILE A 61 2.99 -2.45 -0.47
N ARG A 62 3.70 -3.42 -1.05
CA ARG A 62 4.06 -3.45 -2.47
C ARG A 62 3.33 -4.58 -3.16
N VAL A 63 2.60 -4.24 -4.22
CA VAL A 63 1.82 -5.16 -5.02
C VAL A 63 2.42 -5.24 -6.41
N LEU A 64 2.73 -6.45 -6.88
CA LEU A 64 3.14 -6.71 -8.24
C LEU A 64 1.91 -7.09 -9.06
N CYS A 65 1.63 -6.30 -10.10
CA CYS A 65 0.43 -6.43 -10.90
C CYS A 65 0.66 -5.96 -12.35
N ASP A 66 -0.31 -6.22 -13.23
CA ASP A 66 -0.42 -5.50 -14.50
C ASP A 66 -1.13 -4.15 -14.29
N HIS A 67 -1.21 -3.35 -15.36
CA HIS A 67 -1.82 -2.03 -15.28
C HIS A 67 -3.31 -2.07 -14.90
N GLN A 68 -4.07 -3.04 -15.41
CA GLN A 68 -5.50 -3.16 -15.17
C GLN A 68 -5.79 -3.50 -13.70
N GLN A 69 -5.05 -4.48 -13.15
CA GLN A 69 -5.20 -4.87 -11.76
C GLN A 69 -4.73 -3.75 -10.82
N ALA A 70 -3.72 -2.95 -11.20
CA ALA A 70 -3.34 -1.76 -10.44
C ALA A 70 -4.48 -0.72 -10.37
N ASP A 71 -5.16 -0.45 -11.49
CA ASP A 71 -6.32 0.45 -11.53
C ASP A 71 -7.44 -0.05 -10.62
N GLU A 72 -7.74 -1.35 -10.67
CA GLU A 72 -8.76 -1.97 -9.82
C GLU A 72 -8.40 -1.89 -8.33
N ILE A 73 -7.13 -2.15 -7.95
CA ILE A 73 -6.67 -2.06 -6.56
C ILE A 73 -6.83 -0.61 -6.07
N GLU A 74 -6.37 0.38 -6.84
CA GLU A 74 -6.45 1.79 -6.45
C GLU A 74 -7.90 2.26 -6.28
N GLU A 75 -8.81 1.82 -7.15
CA GLU A 75 -10.24 2.14 -7.04
C GLU A 75 -10.83 1.55 -5.76
N ARG A 76 -10.61 0.25 -5.51
CA ARG A 76 -11.11 -0.44 -4.31
C ARG A 76 -10.53 0.15 -3.02
N LEU A 77 -9.24 0.49 -3.01
CA LEU A 77 -8.59 1.12 -1.86
C LEU A 77 -9.14 2.52 -1.61
N SER A 78 -9.34 3.31 -2.66
CA SER A 78 -9.89 4.66 -2.54
C SER A 78 -11.33 4.62 -2.03
N ALA A 79 -12.15 3.68 -2.51
CA ALA A 79 -13.53 3.51 -2.05
C ALA A 79 -13.61 3.08 -0.58
N THR A 80 -12.71 2.20 -0.14
CA THR A 80 -12.75 1.59 1.21
C THR A 80 -12.01 2.42 2.26
N PHE A 81 -10.88 3.03 1.89
CA PHE A 81 -9.92 3.66 2.79
C PHE A 81 -9.55 5.10 2.40
N GLY A 82 -10.20 5.72 1.41
CA GLY A 82 -9.82 7.04 0.89
C GLY A 82 -9.83 8.19 1.91
N LYS A 83 -10.48 8.02 3.07
CA LYS A 83 -10.46 8.98 4.18
C LYS A 83 -9.35 8.72 5.21
N SER A 84 -8.62 7.62 5.09
CA SER A 84 -7.63 7.15 6.07
C SER A 84 -6.21 7.64 5.79
N GLY A 85 -6.01 8.48 4.77
CA GLY A 85 -4.70 9.04 4.44
C GLY A 85 -3.75 7.99 3.83
N LEU A 86 -4.16 7.34 2.74
CA LEU A 86 -3.26 6.49 1.96
C LEU A 86 -2.37 7.36 1.07
N LEU A 87 -1.10 6.96 0.92
CA LEU A 87 -0.24 7.45 -0.15
C LEU A 87 0.05 6.30 -1.10
N MET A 88 -0.24 6.46 -2.39
CA MET A 88 -0.06 5.43 -3.40
C MET A 88 0.75 5.96 -4.57
N TRP A 89 1.63 5.12 -5.11
CA TRP A 89 2.36 5.42 -6.35
C TRP A 89 2.71 4.12 -7.08
N ARG A 90 2.99 4.24 -8.37
CA ARG A 90 3.39 3.13 -9.24
C ARG A 90 4.86 3.26 -9.63
N THR A 91 5.55 2.13 -9.68
CA THR A 91 6.88 2.02 -10.27
C THR A 91 6.85 1.00 -11.40
N ALA A 92 7.36 1.35 -12.58
CA ALA A 92 7.40 0.43 -13.71
C ALA A 92 8.32 -0.77 -13.42
N VAL A 93 7.87 -1.97 -13.73
CA VAL A 93 8.67 -3.19 -13.63
C VAL A 93 9.36 -3.43 -14.97
N ALA A 94 10.66 -3.14 -15.04
CA ALA A 94 11.43 -3.31 -16.27
C ALA A 94 11.57 -4.79 -16.68
N GLN A 95 11.60 -5.70 -15.69
CA GLN A 95 11.67 -7.14 -15.91
C GLN A 95 11.13 -7.86 -14.67
N SER A 96 10.33 -8.90 -14.89
CA SER A 96 9.86 -9.80 -13.82
C SER A 96 10.33 -11.23 -14.08
N GLY A 97 10.80 -11.92 -13.03
CA GLY A 97 11.16 -13.34 -13.04
C GLY A 97 10.10 -14.22 -12.37
N GLY A 98 10.20 -15.54 -12.53
CA GLY A 98 9.11 -16.46 -12.17
C GLY A 98 8.84 -16.61 -10.67
N GLN A 99 7.55 -16.70 -10.32
CA GLN A 99 7.04 -17.65 -9.34
C GLN A 99 6.88 -18.99 -10.09
N LYS A 100 7.43 -20.08 -9.54
CA LYS A 100 7.14 -21.44 -10.02
C LYS A 100 5.88 -21.97 -9.37
#